data_AF-A0A952B3S4-F1
#
_entry.id   AF-A0A952B3S4-F1
#
_cell.length_a   1.000
_cell.length_b   1.000
_cell.length_c   1.000
_cell.angle_alpha   90.00
_cell.angle_beta   90.00
_cell.angle_gamma   90.00
#
_symmetry.space_group_name_H-M   'P 1'
#
loop_
_entity.id
_entity.type
_entity.pdbx_description
1 polymer ?
#
loop_
_entity_poly.entity_id
_entity_poly.type
_entity_poly.pdbx_seq_one_letter_code
_entity_poly.pdbx_strand_id
1 'polypeptide(L)'
;MQKEKILVWLPSPLGDAILCTPALRAIRQHFESCEIYFFAKEVVREVLSPSSFCDHWLGVESDSPLSIAAELKKHKFARAIVFKNSFASGLAVFLARIPVRVGYCREWRGMFLSDKLHASKLSSSKFKPTSMVDYYLAVASWLGADTSERNLELLVDLEEERGLMEVLPAISESIGPIVIIVPGGAFGPSKCWASERYSRVADWLIDNYNATVVVSVAPVEAEKKIASEIVSKSRNKVINLGEKPISLGKLKALFSIADLVISNDTGPRHIAIALGRKIVTLFGPNNPEWTETGYENEIKIVGEAPCVPCDKPTCDKGEHLCMESISVEAVCRTAKKLLDSGGEKPSSKTKQNLIEVSESFFVDAEFKDALSELGMSSVEGVFSFSGGENLTKKNLAEFRERIQFETESPGRTLFLKRYSFAPVMVQLKNWISHRKRVNLGAADFETAANLAEAGINTPRTVSYGQEMGKFFEKKSFIVTEKIPDAESLEKKLPGCFTEPATIDNLHERKNFINQLASFIGRFHKSGYRHRDLYLCHIFYSGSGEFYLIDLARAFRPKVFSERYRIKDIAQLYYSAPKKYFSRTERMRFYLAYIGSEKLSSDDKAFIGKVKRKARRMARHDVKHGRGVPFSD
;
A
#
# COMPACT_ATOMS: atom_id res chain seq x y z
N MET A 1 -16.87 -18.70 -30.57
CA MET A 1 -17.24 -19.34 -29.29
C MET A 1 -17.84 -18.27 -28.40
N GLN A 2 -19.04 -18.47 -27.86
CA GLN A 2 -19.64 -17.52 -26.92
C GLN A 2 -18.83 -17.56 -25.61
N LYS A 3 -18.41 -16.40 -25.09
CA LYS A 3 -17.67 -16.34 -23.82
C LYS A 3 -18.56 -16.87 -22.68
N GLU A 4 -17.96 -17.61 -21.77
CA GLU A 4 -18.65 -18.09 -20.56
C GLU A 4 -19.06 -16.87 -19.71
N LYS A 5 -20.31 -16.86 -19.24
CA LYS A 5 -20.85 -15.78 -18.39
C LYS A 5 -20.86 -16.18 -16.93
N ILE A 6 -20.28 -15.32 -16.09
CA ILE A 6 -20.16 -15.51 -14.65
C ILE A 6 -20.94 -14.41 -13.94
N LEU A 7 -21.83 -14.81 -13.04
CA LEU A 7 -22.52 -13.91 -12.11
C LEU A 7 -21.69 -13.79 -10.84
N VAL A 8 -21.41 -12.55 -10.41
CA VAL A 8 -20.85 -12.25 -9.09
C VAL A 8 -21.88 -11.42 -8.33
N TRP A 9 -22.52 -12.05 -7.34
CA TRP A 9 -23.48 -11.37 -6.48
C TRP A 9 -22.72 -10.76 -5.29
N LEU A 10 -22.57 -9.44 -5.35
CA LEU A 10 -21.77 -8.66 -4.40
C LEU A 10 -22.41 -8.62 -2.99
N PRO A 11 -21.59 -8.48 -1.94
CA PRO A 11 -22.11 -8.28 -0.60
C PRO A 11 -22.67 -6.87 -0.42
N SER A 12 -23.50 -6.69 0.60
CA SER A 12 -24.08 -5.41 1.02
C SER A 12 -24.12 -5.41 2.55
N PRO A 13 -23.72 -4.32 3.24
CA PRO A 13 -23.65 -2.91 2.80
C PRO A 13 -22.35 -2.51 2.06
N LEU A 14 -22.21 -1.21 1.73
CA LEU A 14 -21.11 -0.68 0.90
C LEU A 14 -19.70 -1.02 1.42
N GLY A 15 -19.50 -1.04 2.74
CA GLY A 15 -18.20 -1.36 3.35
C GLY A 15 -17.75 -2.78 3.02
N ASP A 16 -18.68 -3.74 3.05
CA ASP A 16 -18.41 -5.12 2.67
C ASP A 16 -18.05 -5.25 1.19
N ALA A 17 -18.67 -4.46 0.32
CA ALA A 17 -18.35 -4.45 -1.10
C ALA A 17 -16.92 -3.96 -1.35
N ILE A 18 -16.47 -2.93 -0.63
CA ILE A 18 -15.09 -2.43 -0.71
C ILE A 18 -14.11 -3.45 -0.12
N LEU A 19 -14.44 -4.07 1.02
CA LEU A 19 -13.62 -5.14 1.61
C LEU A 19 -13.51 -6.37 0.70
N CYS A 20 -14.45 -6.55 -0.22
CA CYS A 20 -14.47 -7.64 -1.20
C CYS A 20 -13.56 -7.37 -2.42
N THR A 21 -13.10 -6.14 -2.67
CA THR A 21 -12.36 -5.81 -3.90
C THR A 21 -11.10 -6.65 -4.14
N PRO A 22 -10.32 -7.09 -3.12
CA PRO A 22 -9.20 -8.01 -3.36
C PRO A 22 -9.65 -9.35 -3.96
N ALA A 23 -10.80 -9.87 -3.52
CA ALA A 23 -11.39 -11.08 -4.06
C ALA A 23 -11.95 -10.86 -5.47
N LEU A 24 -12.55 -9.69 -5.74
CA LEU A 24 -13.03 -9.33 -7.07
C LEU A 24 -11.88 -9.22 -8.08
N ARG A 25 -10.75 -8.62 -7.69
CA ARG A 25 -9.52 -8.58 -8.50
C ARG A 25 -9.02 -9.99 -8.82
N ALA A 26 -8.89 -10.85 -7.81
CA ALA A 26 -8.47 -12.24 -7.98
C ALA A 26 -9.39 -13.02 -8.92
N ILE A 27 -10.71 -12.87 -8.77
CA ILE A 27 -11.72 -13.50 -9.63
C ILE A 27 -11.61 -12.99 -11.07
N ARG A 28 -11.47 -11.67 -11.27
CA ARG A 28 -11.33 -11.08 -12.60
C ARG A 28 -10.10 -11.60 -13.33
N GLN A 29 -8.96 -11.67 -12.64
CA GLN A 29 -7.71 -12.21 -13.17
C GLN A 29 -7.82 -13.70 -13.50
N HIS A 30 -8.41 -14.50 -12.60
CA HIS A 30 -8.58 -15.93 -12.82
C HIS A 30 -9.50 -16.25 -14.00
N PHE A 31 -10.57 -15.46 -14.18
CA PHE A 31 -11.54 -15.64 -15.26
C PHE A 31 -11.37 -14.62 -16.39
N GLU A 32 -10.14 -14.23 -16.76
CA GLU A 32 -9.87 -13.16 -17.74
C GLU A 32 -10.59 -13.31 -19.11
N SER A 33 -10.86 -14.55 -19.52
CA SER A 33 -11.52 -14.85 -20.81
C SER A 33 -13.05 -14.85 -20.75
N CYS A 34 -13.64 -14.80 -19.56
CA CYS A 34 -15.08 -14.86 -19.31
C CYS A 34 -15.71 -13.45 -19.28
N GLU A 35 -17.03 -13.37 -19.48
CA GLU A 35 -17.80 -12.16 -19.20
C GLU A 35 -18.30 -12.19 -17.75
N ILE A 36 -17.94 -11.20 -16.94
CA ILE A 36 -18.32 -11.08 -15.53
C ILE A 36 -19.42 -10.03 -15.38
N TYR A 37 -20.53 -10.47 -14.80
CA TYR A 37 -21.68 -9.65 -14.46
C TYR A 37 -21.72 -9.45 -12.94
N PHE A 38 -21.66 -8.20 -12.50
CA PHE A 38 -21.90 -7.85 -11.10
C PHE A 38 -23.38 -7.66 -10.85
N PHE A 39 -23.88 -8.27 -9.78
CA PHE A 39 -25.26 -8.13 -9.34
C PHE A 39 -25.30 -7.51 -7.94
N ALA A 40 -25.82 -6.29 -7.84
CA ALA A 40 -25.75 -5.49 -6.63
C ALA A 40 -26.85 -4.42 -6.54
N LYS A 41 -27.01 -3.83 -5.35
CA LYS A 41 -27.82 -2.62 -5.15
C LYS A 41 -27.08 -1.39 -5.70
N GLU A 42 -27.83 -0.33 -6.04
CA GLU A 42 -27.27 0.87 -6.67
C GLU A 42 -26.13 1.51 -5.86
N VAL A 43 -26.28 1.64 -4.54
CA VAL A 43 -25.22 2.15 -3.64
C VAL A 43 -23.89 1.38 -3.77
N VAL A 44 -23.95 0.05 -3.96
CA VAL A 44 -22.75 -0.77 -4.15
C VAL A 44 -22.16 -0.57 -5.55
N ARG A 45 -23.03 -0.40 -6.56
CA ARG A 45 -22.61 -0.07 -7.91
C ARG A 45 -21.90 1.28 -7.96
N GLU A 46 -22.50 2.32 -7.38
CA GLU A 46 -21.93 3.67 -7.37
C GLU A 46 -20.56 3.72 -6.68
N VAL A 47 -20.40 3.06 -5.52
CA VAL A 47 -19.12 3.10 -4.81
C VAL A 47 -18.01 2.36 -5.57
N LEU A 48 -18.34 1.23 -6.21
CA LEU A 48 -17.36 0.47 -6.98
C LEU A 48 -17.12 1.01 -8.39
N SER A 49 -18.00 1.85 -8.93
CA SER A 49 -17.88 2.39 -10.31
C SER A 49 -17.02 3.66 -10.35
N PRO A 50 -16.03 3.80 -11.24
CA PRO A 50 -15.68 2.84 -12.29
C PRO A 50 -14.98 1.60 -11.71
N SER A 51 -15.32 0.43 -12.26
CA SER A 51 -14.77 -0.86 -11.81
C SER A 51 -14.14 -1.57 -13.01
N SER A 52 -12.90 -2.06 -12.84
CA SER A 52 -12.24 -2.94 -13.81
C SER A 52 -12.51 -4.43 -13.55
N PHE A 53 -13.29 -4.77 -12.52
CA PHE A 53 -13.52 -6.15 -12.11
C PHE A 53 -14.67 -6.85 -12.83
N CYS A 54 -15.49 -6.11 -13.56
CA CYS A 54 -16.67 -6.62 -14.25
C CYS A 54 -16.82 -6.01 -15.63
N ASP A 55 -17.49 -6.74 -16.51
CA ASP A 55 -17.86 -6.26 -17.84
C ASP A 55 -19.26 -5.61 -17.83
N HIS A 56 -20.15 -6.09 -16.95
CA HIS A 56 -21.55 -5.68 -16.92
C HIS A 56 -22.08 -5.52 -15.48
N TRP A 57 -23.06 -4.64 -15.32
CA TRP A 57 -23.80 -4.44 -14.07
C TRP A 57 -25.26 -4.85 -14.24
N LEU A 58 -25.78 -5.56 -13.24
CA LEU A 58 -27.18 -5.91 -13.07
C LEU A 58 -27.68 -5.36 -11.74
N GLY A 59 -28.80 -4.64 -11.76
CA GLY A 59 -29.40 -4.02 -10.58
C GLY A 59 -30.31 -4.97 -9.82
N VAL A 60 -30.24 -4.95 -8.49
CA VAL A 60 -31.21 -5.65 -7.63
C VAL A 60 -32.47 -4.79 -7.49
N GLU A 61 -33.50 -5.07 -8.28
CA GLU A 61 -34.78 -4.34 -8.28
C GLU A 61 -35.84 -4.93 -7.33
N SER A 62 -35.66 -6.18 -6.91
CA SER A 62 -36.58 -6.89 -6.03
C SER A 62 -35.81 -7.73 -5.02
N ASP A 63 -36.34 -7.85 -3.80
CA ASP A 63 -35.83 -8.80 -2.79
C ASP A 63 -36.47 -10.20 -2.92
N SER A 64 -37.44 -10.39 -3.83
CA SER A 64 -38.10 -11.68 -4.06
C SER A 64 -37.19 -12.66 -4.81
N PRO A 65 -36.89 -13.86 -4.24
CA PRO A 65 -36.05 -14.85 -4.90
C PRO A 65 -36.58 -15.31 -6.26
N LEU A 66 -37.90 -15.34 -6.44
CA LEU A 66 -38.56 -15.75 -7.70
C LEU A 66 -38.33 -14.72 -8.80
N SER A 67 -38.51 -13.43 -8.50
CA SER A 67 -38.30 -12.34 -9.45
C SER A 67 -36.83 -12.24 -9.84
N ILE A 68 -35.92 -12.33 -8.86
CA ILE A 68 -34.47 -12.37 -9.11
C ILE A 68 -34.12 -13.58 -9.98
N ALA A 69 -34.65 -14.77 -9.67
CA ALA A 69 -34.37 -15.96 -10.46
C ALA A 69 -34.82 -15.85 -11.92
N ALA A 70 -36.00 -15.25 -12.15
CA ALA A 70 -36.52 -15.01 -13.49
C ALA A 70 -35.60 -14.07 -14.29
N GLU A 71 -35.06 -13.03 -13.64
CA GLU A 71 -34.10 -12.11 -14.26
C GLU A 71 -32.78 -12.82 -14.59
N LEU A 72 -32.16 -13.48 -13.61
CA LEU A 72 -30.88 -14.17 -13.79
C LEU A 72 -30.93 -15.26 -14.87
N LYS A 73 -32.08 -15.91 -15.04
CA LYS A 73 -32.29 -16.96 -16.05
C LYS A 73 -32.18 -16.44 -17.49
N LYS A 74 -32.45 -15.15 -17.74
CA LYS A 74 -32.32 -14.51 -19.07
C LYS A 74 -30.88 -14.53 -19.59
N HIS A 75 -29.90 -14.52 -18.69
CA HIS A 75 -28.48 -14.38 -19.03
C HIS A 75 -27.74 -15.70 -19.23
N LYS A 76 -28.33 -16.83 -18.83
CA LYS A 76 -27.74 -18.18 -18.95
C LYS A 76 -26.33 -18.28 -18.36
N PHE A 77 -26.16 -17.80 -17.12
CA PHE A 77 -24.88 -17.89 -16.41
C PHE A 77 -24.42 -19.33 -16.24
N ALA A 78 -23.13 -19.58 -16.49
CA ALA A 78 -22.51 -20.87 -16.19
C ALA A 78 -22.18 -21.00 -14.70
N ARG A 79 -21.84 -19.89 -14.04
CA ARG A 79 -21.46 -19.86 -12.62
C ARG A 79 -22.05 -18.67 -11.90
N ALA A 80 -22.38 -18.87 -10.63
CA ALA A 80 -22.74 -17.82 -9.69
C ALA A 80 -21.82 -17.87 -8.48
N ILE A 81 -21.11 -16.77 -8.23
CA ILE A 81 -20.28 -16.55 -7.04
C ILE A 81 -21.08 -15.62 -6.12
N VAL A 82 -21.53 -16.14 -4.97
CA VAL A 82 -22.52 -15.47 -4.11
C VAL A 82 -21.92 -15.07 -2.77
N PHE A 83 -21.46 -13.83 -2.68
CA PHE A 83 -20.85 -13.27 -1.47
C PHE A 83 -21.88 -12.92 -0.38
N LYS A 84 -23.11 -12.52 -0.76
CA LYS A 84 -24.22 -12.33 0.18
C LYS A 84 -24.51 -13.65 0.91
N ASN A 85 -24.78 -13.64 2.21
CA ASN A 85 -24.96 -14.88 3.01
C ASN A 85 -26.41 -15.34 3.19
N SER A 86 -27.40 -14.63 2.61
CA SER A 86 -28.80 -14.86 2.93
C SER A 86 -29.39 -16.11 2.28
N PHE A 87 -30.36 -16.75 2.95
CA PHE A 87 -31.14 -17.87 2.38
C PHE A 87 -31.72 -17.53 0.99
N ALA A 88 -32.35 -16.35 0.88
CA ALA A 88 -32.97 -15.82 -0.33
C ALA A 88 -31.99 -15.78 -1.52
N SER A 89 -30.71 -15.41 -1.28
CA SER A 89 -29.70 -15.35 -2.34
C SER A 89 -29.38 -16.73 -2.92
N GLY A 90 -29.25 -17.75 -2.05
CA GLY A 90 -29.01 -19.14 -2.45
C GLY A 90 -30.20 -19.71 -3.22
N LEU A 91 -31.42 -19.48 -2.73
CA LEU A 91 -32.65 -19.93 -3.39
C LEU A 91 -32.79 -19.31 -4.80
N ALA A 92 -32.52 -18.02 -4.95
CA ALA A 92 -32.63 -17.33 -6.23
C ALA A 92 -31.69 -17.91 -7.30
N VAL A 93 -30.40 -18.12 -6.98
CA VAL A 93 -29.45 -18.70 -7.95
C VAL A 93 -29.76 -20.16 -8.27
N PHE A 94 -30.37 -20.89 -7.33
CA PHE A 94 -30.84 -22.26 -7.55
C PHE A 94 -32.07 -22.30 -8.47
N LEU A 95 -33.09 -21.46 -8.24
CA LEU A 95 -34.28 -21.35 -9.09
C LEU A 95 -33.93 -20.83 -10.49
N ALA A 96 -32.89 -20.00 -10.62
CA ALA A 96 -32.33 -19.58 -11.90
C ALA A 96 -31.67 -20.73 -12.68
N ARG A 97 -31.47 -21.90 -12.06
CA ARG A 97 -30.83 -23.10 -12.62
C ARG A 97 -29.39 -22.86 -13.10
N ILE A 98 -28.66 -21.99 -12.41
CA ILE A 98 -27.22 -21.76 -12.68
C ILE A 98 -26.46 -23.00 -12.18
N PRO A 99 -25.67 -23.71 -13.00
CA PRO A 99 -25.19 -25.05 -12.65
C PRO A 99 -24.12 -25.03 -11.53
N VAL A 100 -23.19 -24.08 -11.56
CA VAL A 100 -22.17 -23.90 -10.50
C VAL A 100 -22.56 -22.70 -9.62
N ARG A 101 -22.70 -22.92 -8.32
CA ARG A 101 -23.17 -21.94 -7.33
C ARG A 101 -22.26 -22.01 -6.11
N VAL A 102 -21.34 -21.07 -6.02
CA VAL A 102 -20.26 -21.03 -5.03
C VAL A 102 -20.57 -20.00 -3.95
N GLY A 103 -20.41 -20.38 -2.68
CA GLY A 103 -20.55 -19.45 -1.57
C GLY A 103 -20.44 -20.12 -0.20
N TYR A 104 -20.55 -19.32 0.86
CA TYR A 104 -20.54 -19.84 2.22
C TYR A 104 -21.87 -20.49 2.62
N CYS A 105 -21.80 -21.64 3.26
CA CYS A 105 -22.93 -22.31 3.89
C CYS A 105 -23.37 -21.58 5.16
N ARG A 106 -24.09 -20.47 4.99
CA ARG A 106 -24.75 -19.67 6.04
C ARG A 106 -26.27 -19.68 5.87
N GLU A 107 -27.00 -19.45 6.96
CA GLU A 107 -28.47 -19.35 6.97
C GLU A 107 -29.17 -20.47 6.19
N TRP A 108 -28.73 -21.72 6.36
CA TRP A 108 -29.29 -22.92 5.68
C TRP A 108 -29.23 -22.91 4.13
N ARG A 109 -28.64 -21.89 3.50
CA ARG A 109 -28.57 -21.78 2.03
C ARG A 109 -27.69 -22.84 1.37
N GLY A 110 -26.92 -23.60 2.15
CA GLY A 110 -26.01 -24.63 1.67
C GLY A 110 -26.68 -25.71 0.84
N MET A 111 -27.98 -26.00 1.01
CA MET A 111 -28.69 -26.95 0.15
C MET A 111 -28.84 -26.46 -1.30
N PHE A 112 -28.74 -25.15 -1.51
CA PHE A 112 -28.87 -24.52 -2.82
C PHE A 112 -27.53 -24.29 -3.51
N LEU A 113 -26.40 -24.50 -2.84
CA LEU A 113 -25.06 -24.29 -3.40
C LEU A 113 -24.47 -25.60 -3.93
N SER A 114 -23.77 -25.56 -5.07
CA SER A 114 -22.98 -26.71 -5.54
C SER A 114 -21.67 -26.83 -4.77
N ASP A 115 -21.03 -25.69 -4.51
CA ASP A 115 -19.71 -25.60 -3.90
C ASP A 115 -19.80 -24.76 -2.62
N LYS A 116 -19.49 -25.39 -1.49
CA LYS A 116 -19.83 -24.88 -0.16
C LYS A 116 -18.58 -24.59 0.63
N LEU A 117 -18.43 -23.34 1.02
CA LEU A 117 -17.43 -22.94 2.01
C LEU A 117 -18.04 -22.95 3.41
N HIS A 118 -17.24 -23.29 4.41
CA HIS A 118 -17.65 -23.30 5.81
C HIS A 118 -16.86 -22.27 6.60
N ALA A 119 -17.57 -21.34 7.24
CA ALA A 119 -16.96 -20.35 8.10
C ALA A 119 -16.42 -21.01 9.38
N SER A 120 -15.23 -20.61 9.81
CA SER A 120 -14.63 -21.11 11.05
C SER A 120 -15.46 -20.72 12.28
N LYS A 121 -15.66 -21.68 13.19
CA LYS A 121 -16.37 -21.48 14.46
C LYS A 121 -15.43 -21.70 15.63
N LEU A 122 -15.69 -20.97 16.71
CA LEU A 122 -15.12 -21.23 18.03
C LEU A 122 -15.75 -22.50 18.63
N SER A 123 -15.13 -23.04 19.67
CA SER A 123 -15.68 -24.17 20.45
C SER A 123 -17.10 -23.88 20.97
N SER A 124 -17.41 -22.61 21.22
CA SER A 124 -18.72 -22.11 21.65
C SER A 124 -19.77 -22.03 20.53
N SER A 125 -19.51 -22.59 19.34
CA SER A 125 -20.36 -22.49 18.13
C SER A 125 -20.55 -21.07 17.57
N LYS A 126 -20.03 -20.03 18.24
CA LYS A 126 -19.93 -18.67 17.69
C LYS A 126 -18.93 -18.64 16.54
N PHE A 127 -19.14 -17.76 15.57
CA PHE A 127 -18.17 -17.56 14.50
C PHE A 127 -16.88 -16.97 15.06
N LYS A 128 -15.75 -17.50 14.60
CA LYS A 128 -14.45 -16.92 14.92
C LYS A 128 -14.34 -15.54 14.24
N PRO A 129 -13.90 -14.49 14.95
CA PRO A 129 -13.50 -13.24 14.33
C PRO A 129 -12.45 -13.50 13.26
N THR A 130 -12.81 -13.20 12.02
CA THR A 130 -11.93 -13.30 10.85
C THR A 130 -12.12 -12.05 10.04
N SER A 131 -11.02 -11.48 9.54
CA SER A 131 -11.06 -10.35 8.61
C SER A 131 -12.01 -10.66 7.46
N MET A 132 -12.93 -9.74 7.18
CA MET A 132 -13.83 -9.87 6.04
C MET A 132 -13.08 -9.91 4.70
N VAL A 133 -11.88 -9.30 4.61
CA VAL A 133 -11.00 -9.42 3.44
C VAL A 133 -10.63 -10.89 3.22
N ASP A 134 -10.15 -11.56 4.27
CA ASP A 134 -9.74 -12.97 4.18
C ASP A 134 -10.98 -13.88 3.97
N TYR A 135 -12.13 -13.50 4.54
CA TYR A 135 -13.40 -14.19 4.31
C TYR A 135 -13.78 -14.20 2.83
N TYR A 136 -13.67 -13.06 2.13
CA TYR A 136 -13.96 -12.97 0.70
C TYR A 136 -12.87 -13.60 -0.17
N LEU A 137 -11.58 -13.41 0.17
CA LEU A 137 -10.47 -14.05 -0.53
C LEU A 137 -10.55 -15.57 -0.47
N ALA A 138 -11.06 -16.15 0.61
CA ALA A 138 -11.25 -17.60 0.68
C ALA A 138 -12.21 -18.14 -0.41
N VAL A 139 -13.22 -17.35 -0.83
CA VAL A 139 -14.10 -17.72 -1.96
C VAL A 139 -13.31 -17.71 -3.27
N ALA A 140 -12.48 -16.69 -3.50
CA ALA A 140 -11.63 -16.61 -4.69
C ALA A 140 -10.58 -17.74 -4.71
N SER A 141 -9.97 -18.04 -3.56
CA SER A 141 -9.02 -19.14 -3.39
C SER A 141 -9.67 -20.51 -3.64
N TRP A 142 -10.92 -20.71 -3.19
CA TRP A 142 -11.69 -21.93 -3.48
C TRP A 142 -11.91 -22.16 -4.99
N LEU A 143 -12.02 -21.07 -5.76
CA LEU A 143 -12.12 -21.12 -7.22
C LEU A 143 -10.76 -21.38 -7.91
N GLY A 144 -9.65 -21.39 -7.16
CA GLY A 144 -8.30 -21.53 -7.69
C GLY A 144 -7.62 -20.21 -8.09
N ALA A 145 -8.17 -19.06 -7.69
CA ALA A 145 -7.56 -17.76 -7.96
C ALA A 145 -6.34 -17.48 -7.07
N ASP A 146 -5.37 -16.73 -7.59
CA ASP A 146 -4.29 -16.16 -6.77
C ASP A 146 -4.85 -15.07 -5.86
N THR A 147 -4.60 -15.22 -4.56
CA THR A 147 -5.13 -14.38 -3.49
C THR A 147 -4.03 -13.76 -2.65
N SER A 148 -2.80 -13.69 -3.21
CA SER A 148 -1.63 -13.14 -2.54
C SER A 148 -1.74 -11.64 -2.26
N GLU A 149 -2.46 -10.89 -3.09
CA GLU A 149 -2.71 -9.46 -2.91
C GLU A 149 -3.95 -9.16 -2.07
N ARG A 150 -3.75 -8.57 -0.88
CA ARG A 150 -4.84 -8.24 0.05
C ARG A 150 -5.31 -6.78 -0.01
N ASN A 151 -4.66 -5.94 -0.80
CA ASN A 151 -4.93 -4.50 -0.81
C ASN A 151 -6.31 -4.20 -1.41
N LEU A 152 -7.08 -3.41 -0.67
CA LEU A 152 -8.32 -2.80 -1.15
C LEU A 152 -7.98 -1.80 -2.26
N GLU A 153 -8.90 -1.59 -3.18
CA GLU A 153 -8.71 -0.64 -4.26
C GLU A 153 -10.05 -0.11 -4.76
N LEU A 154 -10.07 1.17 -5.10
CA LEU A 154 -11.17 1.85 -5.76
C LEU A 154 -10.59 2.74 -6.85
N LEU A 155 -11.32 2.89 -7.95
CA LEU A 155 -11.01 3.88 -8.97
C LEU A 155 -11.85 5.15 -8.72
N VAL A 156 -11.26 6.27 -9.09
CA VAL A 156 -11.88 7.59 -9.08
C VAL A 156 -12.10 8.01 -10.52
N ASP A 157 -13.28 8.55 -10.79
CA ASP A 157 -13.61 9.11 -12.09
C ASP A 157 -13.08 10.55 -12.17
N LEU A 158 -12.34 10.87 -13.23
CA LEU A 158 -11.79 12.21 -13.46
C LEU A 158 -12.89 13.26 -13.66
N GLU A 159 -14.06 12.86 -14.18
CA GLU A 159 -15.20 13.77 -14.32
C GLU A 159 -15.79 14.13 -12.96
N GLU A 160 -15.89 13.15 -12.04
CA GLU A 160 -16.35 13.40 -10.68
C GLU A 160 -15.34 14.21 -9.86
N GLU A 161 -14.04 14.08 -10.15
CA GLU A 161 -12.98 14.92 -9.56
C GLU A 161 -13.12 16.38 -10.00
N ARG A 162 -13.35 16.63 -11.31
CA ARG A 162 -13.61 17.99 -11.81
C ARG A 162 -14.90 18.57 -11.23
N GLY A 163 -15.98 17.79 -11.27
CA GLY A 163 -17.28 18.20 -10.74
C GLY A 163 -17.27 18.42 -9.22
N LEU A 164 -16.37 17.79 -8.48
CA LEU A 164 -16.17 18.06 -7.05
C LEU A 164 -15.67 19.49 -6.82
N MET A 165 -14.69 19.95 -7.59
CA MET A 165 -14.10 21.28 -7.44
C MET A 165 -15.12 22.40 -7.70
N GLU A 166 -16.06 22.17 -8.62
CA GLU A 166 -17.17 23.09 -8.89
C GLU A 166 -18.16 23.18 -7.72
N VAL A 167 -18.46 22.04 -7.07
CA VAL A 167 -19.42 21.98 -5.96
C VAL A 167 -18.80 22.46 -4.64
N LEU A 168 -17.50 22.25 -4.46
CA LEU A 168 -16.74 22.59 -3.25
C LEU A 168 -15.48 23.42 -3.58
N PRO A 169 -15.63 24.69 -4.02
CA PRO A 169 -14.50 25.52 -4.42
C PRO A 169 -13.50 25.77 -3.28
N ALA A 170 -13.98 25.77 -2.03
CA ALA A 170 -13.13 25.88 -0.84
C ALA A 170 -12.05 24.78 -0.71
N ILE A 171 -12.21 23.65 -1.42
CA ILE A 171 -11.19 22.60 -1.51
C ILE A 171 -10.05 23.04 -2.43
N SER A 172 -10.36 23.62 -3.59
CA SER A 172 -9.35 24.13 -4.52
C SER A 172 -8.58 25.34 -3.98
N GLU A 173 -9.19 26.09 -3.06
CA GLU A 173 -8.60 27.24 -2.37
C GLU A 173 -7.82 26.84 -1.11
N SER A 174 -7.75 25.55 -0.79
CA SER A 174 -7.11 25.07 0.44
C SER A 174 -5.60 25.31 0.44
N ILE A 175 -5.10 25.95 1.49
CA ILE A 175 -3.67 26.22 1.70
C ILE A 175 -3.04 25.15 2.62
N GLY A 176 -3.82 24.63 3.57
CA GLY A 176 -3.41 23.56 4.48
C GLY A 176 -3.88 22.17 4.01
N PRO A 177 -3.78 21.15 4.88
CA PRO A 177 -4.23 19.80 4.55
C PRO A 177 -5.76 19.72 4.46
N ILE A 178 -6.26 18.88 3.56
CA ILE A 178 -7.68 18.55 3.44
C ILE A 178 -7.99 17.41 4.40
N VAL A 179 -8.89 17.65 5.36
CA VAL A 179 -9.27 16.66 6.37
C VAL A 179 -10.75 16.34 6.28
N ILE A 180 -11.08 15.04 6.19
CA ILE A 180 -12.47 14.57 6.18
C ILE A 180 -12.81 13.95 7.54
N ILE A 181 -13.87 14.44 8.17
CA ILE A 181 -14.46 13.86 9.38
C ILE A 181 -15.72 13.10 8.99
N VAL A 182 -15.79 11.83 9.36
CA VAL A 182 -16.96 10.94 9.14
C VAL A 182 -17.52 10.52 10.50
N PRO A 183 -18.47 11.28 11.07
CA PRO A 183 -18.98 11.06 12.42
C PRO A 183 -20.17 10.09 12.46
N GLY A 184 -20.66 9.65 11.30
CA GLY A 184 -21.81 8.76 11.15
C GLY A 184 -21.55 7.32 11.57
N GLY A 185 -22.61 6.50 11.50
CA GLY A 185 -22.59 5.12 12.01
C GLY A 185 -23.76 4.30 11.52
N ALA A 186 -23.66 3.74 10.30
CA ALA A 186 -24.73 2.95 9.68
C ALA A 186 -25.14 1.69 10.47
N PHE A 187 -24.26 1.16 11.33
CA PHE A 187 -24.55 0.04 12.21
C PHE A 187 -25.48 0.43 13.38
N GLY A 188 -25.46 1.69 13.80
CA GLY A 188 -26.26 2.21 14.90
C GLY A 188 -25.52 3.29 15.72
N PRO A 189 -26.26 4.00 16.59
CA PRO A 189 -25.74 5.14 17.35
C PRO A 189 -24.65 4.78 18.36
N SER A 190 -24.49 3.49 18.71
CA SER A 190 -23.45 3.00 19.62
C SER A 190 -22.02 3.28 19.13
N LYS A 191 -21.82 3.42 17.81
CA LYS A 191 -20.52 3.73 17.20
C LYS A 191 -20.23 5.23 17.12
N CYS A 192 -21.21 6.08 17.40
CA CYS A 192 -21.07 7.52 17.20
C CYS A 192 -20.32 8.14 18.38
N TRP A 193 -19.22 8.85 18.07
CA TRP A 193 -18.54 9.71 19.03
C TRP A 193 -19.28 11.05 19.14
N ALA A 194 -19.21 11.69 20.31
CA ALA A 194 -19.99 12.90 20.57
C ALA A 194 -19.64 14.04 19.61
N SER A 195 -20.66 14.73 19.07
CA SER A 195 -20.53 15.86 18.14
C SER A 195 -19.58 16.96 18.66
N GLU A 196 -19.66 17.26 19.96
CA GLU A 196 -18.79 18.22 20.66
C GLU A 196 -17.30 17.87 20.58
N ARG A 197 -16.98 16.58 20.56
CA ARG A 197 -15.57 16.15 20.51
C ARG A 197 -15.02 16.28 19.10
N TYR A 198 -15.85 15.99 18.09
CA TYR A 198 -15.49 16.26 16.69
C TYR A 198 -15.31 17.75 16.40
N SER A 199 -16.15 18.64 16.96
CA SER A 199 -15.96 20.09 16.76
C SER A 199 -14.63 20.56 17.35
N ARG A 200 -14.27 20.09 18.55
CA ARG A 200 -12.96 20.39 19.16
C ARG A 200 -11.77 19.88 18.34
N VAL A 201 -11.90 18.70 17.73
CA VAL A 201 -10.86 18.16 16.81
C VAL A 201 -10.78 19.00 15.53
N ALA A 202 -11.92 19.37 14.94
CA ALA A 202 -11.97 20.21 13.75
C ALA A 202 -11.32 21.57 14.00
N ASP A 203 -11.68 22.24 15.09
CA ASP A 203 -11.08 23.52 15.50
C ASP A 203 -9.57 23.39 15.69
N TRP A 204 -9.12 22.34 16.40
CA TRP A 204 -7.70 22.12 16.63
C TRP A 204 -6.92 21.92 15.31
N LEU A 205 -7.48 21.19 14.34
CA LEU A 205 -6.86 21.00 13.02
C LEU A 205 -6.77 22.31 12.24
N ILE A 206 -7.82 23.13 12.28
CA ILE A 206 -7.83 24.43 11.59
C ILE A 206 -6.81 25.37 12.25
N ASP A 207 -6.82 25.48 13.58
CA ASP A 207 -5.94 26.38 14.34
C ASP A 207 -4.44 26.02 14.17
N ASN A 208 -4.10 24.73 14.07
CA ASN A 208 -2.69 24.28 14.08
C ASN A 208 -2.12 23.98 12.68
N TYR A 209 -2.97 23.67 11.70
CA TYR A 209 -2.54 23.25 10.36
C TYR A 209 -3.12 24.09 9.23
N ASN A 210 -3.98 25.07 9.53
CA ASN A 210 -4.77 25.78 8.53
C ASN A 210 -5.57 24.80 7.64
N ALA A 211 -6.03 23.70 8.25
CA ALA A 211 -6.66 22.60 7.54
C ALA A 211 -8.03 23.00 6.96
N THR A 212 -8.38 22.50 5.78
CA THR A 212 -9.75 22.55 5.29
C THR A 212 -10.50 21.31 5.78
N VAL A 213 -11.41 21.51 6.73
CA VAL A 213 -12.15 20.40 7.36
C VAL A 213 -13.54 20.23 6.72
N VAL A 214 -13.82 19.01 6.28
CA VAL A 214 -15.10 18.60 5.68
C VAL A 214 -15.77 17.54 6.55
N VAL A 215 -17.00 17.78 6.96
CA VAL A 215 -17.83 16.78 7.66
C VAL A 215 -18.70 16.05 6.63
N SER A 216 -18.51 14.73 6.52
CA SER A 216 -19.21 13.86 5.60
C SER A 216 -20.13 12.89 6.36
N VAL A 217 -21.41 12.91 6.01
CA VAL A 217 -22.47 12.09 6.63
C VAL A 217 -23.37 11.49 5.56
N ALA A 218 -24.07 10.40 5.89
CA ALA A 218 -25.11 9.87 5.03
C ALA A 218 -26.28 10.88 4.91
N PRO A 219 -27.00 10.89 3.78
CA PRO A 219 -28.10 11.83 3.53
C PRO A 219 -29.39 11.45 4.27
N VAL A 220 -29.28 11.07 5.54
CA VAL A 220 -30.39 10.71 6.44
C VAL A 220 -30.48 11.73 7.58
N GLU A 221 -31.69 12.09 7.99
CA GLU A 221 -31.92 13.18 8.96
C GLU A 221 -31.15 13.02 10.27
N ALA A 222 -31.00 11.79 10.76
CA ALA A 222 -30.24 11.50 11.96
C ALA A 222 -28.75 11.89 11.84
N GLU A 223 -28.09 11.60 10.71
CA GLU A 223 -26.67 11.96 10.53
C GLU A 223 -26.49 13.41 10.07
N LYS A 224 -27.45 13.99 9.33
CA LYS A 224 -27.45 15.43 9.04
C LYS A 224 -27.45 16.25 10.31
N LYS A 225 -28.24 15.85 11.32
CA LYS A 225 -28.25 16.50 12.63
C LYS A 225 -26.87 16.45 13.30
N ILE A 226 -26.17 15.31 13.24
CA ILE A 226 -24.79 15.19 13.76
C ILE A 226 -23.86 16.20 13.09
N ALA A 227 -23.92 16.32 11.76
CA ALA A 227 -23.08 17.26 11.03
C ALA A 227 -23.39 18.73 11.41
N SER A 228 -24.66 19.10 11.49
CA SER A 228 -25.08 20.46 11.91
C SER A 228 -24.67 20.75 13.36
N GLU A 229 -24.74 19.77 14.27
CA GLU A 229 -24.25 19.93 15.64
C GLU A 229 -22.73 20.16 15.69
N ILE A 230 -21.94 19.42 14.92
CA ILE A 230 -20.48 19.62 14.84
C ILE A 230 -20.18 21.05 14.35
N VAL A 231 -20.84 21.49 13.28
CA VAL A 231 -20.60 22.80 12.66
C VAL A 231 -21.00 23.94 13.61
N SER A 232 -22.18 23.85 14.24
CA SER A 232 -22.65 24.86 15.20
C SER A 232 -21.81 24.98 16.47
N LYS A 233 -21.10 23.92 16.84
CA LYS A 233 -20.19 23.87 18.01
C LYS A 233 -18.74 24.17 17.65
N SER A 234 -18.41 24.24 16.36
CA SER A 234 -17.06 24.60 15.90
C SER A 234 -16.90 26.10 15.93
N ARG A 235 -15.75 26.60 16.41
CA ARG A 235 -15.42 28.03 16.38
C ARG A 235 -14.99 28.44 14.97
N ASN A 236 -14.34 27.54 14.25
CA ASN A 236 -13.86 27.77 12.89
C ASN A 236 -14.86 27.26 11.83
N LYS A 237 -14.70 27.74 10.60
CA LYS A 237 -15.56 27.35 9.47
C LYS A 237 -15.27 25.90 9.05
N VAL A 238 -16.27 25.05 9.17
CA VAL A 238 -16.26 23.64 8.75
C VAL A 238 -17.24 23.43 7.61
N ILE A 239 -16.85 22.66 6.58
CA ILE A 239 -17.71 22.38 5.42
C ILE A 239 -18.68 21.25 5.78
N ASN A 240 -19.99 21.52 5.66
CA ASN A 240 -21.06 20.57 6.00
C ASN A 240 -21.64 19.88 4.75
N LEU A 241 -21.32 18.61 4.51
CA LEU A 241 -21.95 17.84 3.43
C LEU A 241 -23.34 17.29 3.78
N GLY A 242 -23.79 17.42 5.03
CA GLY A 242 -25.17 17.08 5.42
C GLY A 242 -26.21 18.03 4.80
N GLU A 243 -25.83 19.29 4.58
CA GLU A 243 -26.64 20.31 3.90
C GLU A 243 -26.40 20.35 2.39
N LYS A 244 -25.21 19.93 1.95
CA LYS A 244 -24.81 19.86 0.54
C LYS A 244 -24.37 18.44 0.19
N PRO A 245 -25.31 17.48 0.07
CA PRO A 245 -24.96 16.11 -0.24
C PRO A 245 -24.35 16.02 -1.64
N ILE A 246 -23.32 15.21 -1.78
CA ILE A 246 -22.64 14.91 -3.04
C ILE A 246 -22.86 13.45 -3.42
N SER A 247 -22.72 13.12 -4.71
CA SER A 247 -22.79 11.72 -5.18
C SER A 247 -21.68 10.88 -4.55
N LEU A 248 -21.86 9.55 -4.51
CA LEU A 248 -20.78 8.64 -4.08
C LEU A 248 -19.53 8.74 -4.98
N GLY A 249 -19.70 9.06 -6.27
CA GLY A 249 -18.60 9.37 -7.18
C GLY A 249 -17.77 10.57 -6.71
N LYS A 250 -18.42 11.71 -6.46
CA LYS A 250 -17.77 12.91 -5.88
C LYS A 250 -17.20 12.64 -4.49
N LEU A 251 -17.86 11.82 -3.68
CA LEU A 251 -17.34 11.44 -2.36
C LEU A 251 -16.01 10.68 -2.50
N LYS A 252 -15.88 9.77 -3.46
CA LYS A 252 -14.59 9.11 -3.72
C LYS A 252 -13.52 10.09 -4.19
N ALA A 253 -13.88 11.03 -5.06
CA ALA A 253 -12.96 12.08 -5.48
C ALA A 253 -12.50 12.95 -4.30
N LEU A 254 -13.41 13.27 -3.38
CA LEU A 254 -13.08 13.99 -2.15
C LEU A 254 -12.11 13.20 -1.28
N PHE A 255 -12.37 11.90 -1.09
CA PHE A 255 -11.48 11.02 -0.35
C PHE A 255 -10.12 10.89 -1.04
N SER A 256 -10.01 10.86 -2.36
CA SER A 256 -8.72 10.68 -3.04
C SER A 256 -7.76 11.85 -2.89
N ILE A 257 -8.26 13.05 -2.61
CA ILE A 257 -7.46 14.25 -2.36
C ILE A 257 -7.26 14.55 -0.88
N ALA A 258 -7.89 13.79 0.03
CA ALA A 258 -7.74 13.99 1.46
C ALA A 258 -6.33 13.63 1.96
N ASP A 259 -5.76 14.50 2.79
CA ASP A 259 -4.51 14.25 3.49
C ASP A 259 -4.73 13.42 4.76
N LEU A 260 -5.91 13.54 5.37
CA LEU A 260 -6.31 12.78 6.55
C LEU A 260 -7.82 12.52 6.56
N VAL A 261 -8.21 11.32 6.98
CA VAL A 261 -9.59 10.98 7.30
C VAL A 261 -9.71 10.62 8.78
N ILE A 262 -10.73 11.13 9.47
CA ILE A 262 -11.06 10.75 10.85
C ILE A 262 -12.47 10.15 10.82
N SER A 263 -12.61 8.87 11.15
CA SER A 263 -13.86 8.13 10.94
C SER A 263 -14.19 7.21 12.11
N ASN A 264 -15.47 6.96 12.37
CA ASN A 264 -15.88 5.78 13.13
C ASN A 264 -15.66 4.50 12.31
N ASP A 265 -15.85 3.32 12.92
CA ASP A 265 -15.91 2.04 12.19
C ASP A 265 -17.19 1.92 11.32
N THR A 266 -17.17 2.59 10.16
CA THR A 266 -18.28 2.67 9.19
C THR A 266 -17.78 2.49 7.75
N GLY A 267 -18.71 2.34 6.79
CA GLY A 267 -18.40 2.09 5.38
C GLY A 267 -17.37 3.05 4.75
N PRO A 268 -17.48 4.38 4.92
CA PRO A 268 -16.52 5.34 4.37
C PRO A 268 -15.06 5.16 4.84
N ARG A 269 -14.82 4.57 6.02
CA ARG A 269 -13.47 4.18 6.45
C ARG A 269 -12.77 3.34 5.37
N HIS A 270 -13.49 2.41 4.77
CA HIS A 270 -12.94 1.53 3.74
C HIS A 270 -12.65 2.26 2.42
N ILE A 271 -13.36 3.35 2.11
CA ILE A 271 -13.05 4.21 0.95
C ILE A 271 -11.67 4.83 1.13
N ALA A 272 -11.39 5.39 2.31
CA ALA A 272 -10.08 5.98 2.61
C ALA A 272 -8.94 4.96 2.48
N ILE A 273 -9.14 3.76 3.01
CA ILE A 273 -8.16 2.65 2.93
C ILE A 273 -7.95 2.24 1.47
N ALA A 274 -9.02 2.03 0.71
CA ALA A 274 -8.95 1.60 -0.69
C ALA A 274 -8.30 2.65 -1.61
N LEU A 275 -8.38 3.92 -1.24
CA LEU A 275 -7.74 5.03 -1.95
C LEU A 275 -6.34 5.37 -1.39
N GLY A 276 -5.84 4.64 -0.40
CA GLY A 276 -4.49 4.84 0.13
C GLY A 276 -4.33 6.13 0.95
N ARG A 277 -5.37 6.59 1.66
CA ARG A 277 -5.32 7.80 2.50
C ARG A 277 -4.86 7.51 3.93
N LYS A 278 -4.34 8.50 4.63
CA LYS A 278 -4.07 8.40 6.08
C LYS A 278 -5.41 8.44 6.82
N ILE A 279 -5.58 7.58 7.82
CA ILE A 279 -6.85 7.48 8.54
C ILE A 279 -6.67 7.26 10.05
N VAL A 280 -7.45 7.98 10.84
CA VAL A 280 -7.71 7.70 12.26
C VAL A 280 -9.09 7.08 12.37
N THR A 281 -9.16 5.83 12.84
CA THR A 281 -10.44 5.13 13.02
C THR A 281 -10.78 4.98 14.49
N LEU A 282 -11.98 5.42 14.88
CA LEU A 282 -12.50 5.32 16.24
C LEU A 282 -13.35 4.06 16.37
N PHE A 283 -12.99 3.18 17.31
CA PHE A 283 -13.71 1.96 17.63
C PHE A 283 -14.24 2.01 19.05
N GLY A 284 -15.53 1.74 19.25
CA GLY A 284 -16.13 1.56 20.57
C GLY A 284 -16.64 0.14 20.78
N PRO A 285 -17.89 -0.16 20.38
CA PRO A 285 -18.54 -1.43 20.70
C PRO A 285 -18.02 -2.64 19.90
N ASN A 286 -17.49 -2.41 18.71
CA ASN A 286 -17.16 -3.48 17.76
C ASN A 286 -15.72 -3.99 17.91
N ASN A 287 -15.52 -5.30 17.75
CA ASN A 287 -14.17 -5.86 17.65
C ASN A 287 -13.50 -5.43 16.31
N PRO A 288 -12.34 -4.73 16.34
CA PRO A 288 -11.61 -4.30 15.15
C PRO A 288 -11.15 -5.45 14.23
N GLU A 289 -11.02 -6.68 14.75
CA GLU A 289 -10.57 -7.85 13.97
C GLU A 289 -11.51 -8.19 12.80
N TRP A 290 -12.82 -7.92 12.93
CA TRP A 290 -13.79 -8.19 11.87
C TRP A 290 -13.48 -7.42 10.58
N THR A 291 -13.03 -6.18 10.74
CA THR A 291 -12.76 -5.24 9.66
C THR A 291 -11.27 -4.90 9.58
N GLU A 292 -10.42 -5.84 10.00
CA GLU A 292 -8.96 -5.73 9.88
C GLU A 292 -8.53 -5.83 8.42
N THR A 293 -7.75 -4.86 7.96
CA THR A 293 -7.23 -4.77 6.60
C THR A 293 -5.72 -4.98 6.56
N GLY A 294 -5.01 -4.69 7.66
CA GLY A 294 -3.54 -4.65 7.69
C GLY A 294 -2.95 -3.42 7.00
N TYR A 295 -3.74 -2.36 6.82
CA TYR A 295 -3.34 -1.15 6.12
C TYR A 295 -2.43 -0.27 7.00
N GLU A 296 -1.22 0.05 6.52
CA GLU A 296 -0.15 0.65 7.33
C GLU A 296 -0.43 2.11 7.75
N ASN A 297 -1.24 2.86 6.98
CA ASN A 297 -1.56 4.26 7.27
C ASN A 297 -2.90 4.43 8.03
N GLU A 298 -3.42 3.36 8.62
CA GLU A 298 -4.53 3.42 9.56
C GLU A 298 -4.03 3.34 11.00
N ILE A 299 -4.42 4.30 11.83
CA ILE A 299 -4.29 4.21 13.28
C ILE A 299 -5.67 4.05 13.90
N LYS A 300 -5.87 2.93 14.60
CA LYS A 300 -7.12 2.61 15.30
C LYS A 300 -7.03 3.07 16.74
N ILE A 301 -7.97 3.90 17.18
CA ILE A 301 -8.15 4.27 18.58
C ILE A 301 -9.35 3.47 19.10
N VAL A 302 -9.08 2.50 19.97
CA VAL A 302 -10.10 1.62 20.53
C VAL A 302 -10.45 2.13 21.92
N GLY A 303 -11.73 2.43 22.12
CA GLY A 303 -12.28 2.85 23.39
C GLY A 303 -12.27 1.72 24.42
N GLU A 304 -11.88 2.04 25.64
CA GLU A 304 -11.79 1.10 26.75
C GLU A 304 -13.06 1.17 27.60
N ALA A 305 -13.75 0.03 27.73
CA ALA A 305 -14.80 -0.15 28.73
C ALA A 305 -14.99 -1.64 29.04
N PRO A 306 -15.50 -2.02 30.24
CA PRO A 306 -15.67 -3.42 30.62
C PRO A 306 -16.58 -4.24 29.70
N CYS A 307 -17.41 -3.59 28.88
CA CYS A 307 -18.31 -4.25 27.94
C CYS A 307 -17.71 -4.44 26.54
N VAL A 308 -16.52 -3.93 26.24
CA VAL A 308 -15.94 -4.00 24.89
C VAL A 308 -15.18 -5.32 24.70
N PRO A 309 -15.37 -6.04 23.58
CA PRO A 309 -16.33 -5.79 22.50
C PRO A 309 -17.74 -6.34 22.83
N CYS A 310 -18.79 -5.53 22.65
CA CYS A 310 -20.18 -5.99 22.81
C CYS A 310 -20.89 -6.23 21.48
N ASP A 311 -20.38 -5.67 20.38
CA ASP A 311 -20.92 -5.77 19.02
C ASP A 311 -22.43 -5.41 18.91
N LYS A 312 -22.96 -4.58 19.83
CA LYS A 312 -24.38 -4.16 19.84
C LYS A 312 -24.61 -2.89 19.02
N PRO A 313 -25.67 -2.81 18.19
CA PRO A 313 -25.97 -1.61 17.39
C PRO A 313 -26.45 -0.43 18.24
N THR A 314 -27.19 -0.71 19.31
CA THR A 314 -27.64 0.28 20.31
C THR A 314 -27.03 -0.05 21.67
N CYS A 315 -26.64 0.98 22.43
CA CYS A 315 -26.19 0.80 23.80
C CYS A 315 -27.40 0.89 24.74
N ASP A 316 -27.54 -0.10 25.61
CA ASP A 316 -28.62 -0.12 26.61
C ASP A 316 -28.23 0.65 27.89
N LYS A 317 -27.03 1.27 27.92
CA LYS A 317 -26.51 2.05 29.05
C LYS A 317 -26.70 3.54 28.80
N GLY A 318 -26.94 4.31 29.86
CA GLY A 318 -27.11 5.77 29.78
C GLY A 318 -25.84 6.53 29.35
N GLU A 319 -24.67 5.96 29.59
CA GLU A 319 -23.36 6.53 29.21
C GLU A 319 -22.65 5.60 28.22
N HIS A 320 -22.12 6.17 27.13
CA HIS A 320 -21.40 5.44 26.08
C HIS A 320 -19.91 5.36 26.45
N LEU A 321 -19.60 4.78 27.62
CA LEU A 321 -18.25 4.76 28.22
C LEU A 321 -17.13 4.37 27.24
N CYS A 322 -17.38 3.40 26.34
CA CYS A 322 -16.39 3.02 25.33
C CYS A 322 -16.03 4.18 24.40
N MET A 323 -17.01 4.85 23.77
CA MET A 323 -16.76 6.02 22.93
C MET A 323 -16.30 7.22 23.76
N GLU A 324 -16.78 7.37 25.00
CA GLU A 324 -16.39 8.46 25.91
C GLU A 324 -14.95 8.34 26.41
N SER A 325 -14.37 7.14 26.48
CA SER A 325 -12.96 6.94 26.84
C SER A 325 -12.00 7.46 25.77
N ILE A 326 -12.44 7.57 24.52
CA ILE A 326 -11.65 8.13 23.41
C ILE A 326 -11.57 9.64 23.58
N SER A 327 -10.45 10.16 24.07
CA SER A 327 -10.31 11.61 24.32
C SER A 327 -10.01 12.41 23.06
N VAL A 328 -10.36 13.70 23.08
CA VAL A 328 -10.04 14.65 21.99
C VAL A 328 -8.53 14.73 21.78
N GLU A 329 -7.78 14.76 22.87
CA GLU A 329 -6.32 14.87 22.87
C GLU A 329 -5.65 13.65 22.24
N ALA A 330 -6.22 12.44 22.44
CA ALA A 330 -5.73 11.22 21.79
C ALA A 330 -5.95 11.27 20.27
N VAL A 331 -7.11 11.75 19.83
CA VAL A 331 -7.41 11.93 18.40
C VAL A 331 -6.49 12.99 17.79
N CYS A 332 -6.36 14.17 18.40
CA CYS A 332 -5.48 15.24 17.91
C CYS A 332 -4.01 14.80 17.87
N ARG A 333 -3.50 14.10 18.88
CA ARG A 333 -2.13 13.56 18.89
C ARG A 333 -1.91 12.56 17.74
N THR A 334 -2.91 11.74 17.45
CA THR A 334 -2.83 10.75 16.38
C THR A 334 -2.92 11.42 15.00
N ALA A 335 -3.80 12.41 14.86
CA ALA A 335 -3.90 13.24 13.67
C ALA A 335 -2.58 13.99 13.41
N LYS A 336 -2.01 14.62 14.45
CA LYS A 336 -0.67 15.23 14.42
C LYS A 336 0.37 14.25 13.89
N LYS A 337 0.45 13.06 14.50
CA LYS A 337 1.40 12.04 14.11
C LYS A 337 1.29 11.72 12.61
N LEU A 338 0.09 11.54 12.09
CA LEU A 338 -0.14 11.21 10.67
C LEU A 338 0.15 12.39 9.74
N LEU A 339 -0.22 13.61 10.10
CA LEU A 339 0.04 14.81 9.30
C LEU A 339 1.54 15.15 9.28
N ASP A 340 2.19 15.13 10.44
CA ASP A 340 3.61 15.49 10.61
C ASP A 340 4.55 14.39 10.10
N SER A 341 4.14 13.12 10.12
CA SER A 341 4.93 12.02 9.55
C SER A 341 4.99 12.05 8.01
N GLY A 342 4.64 13.17 7.37
CA GLY A 342 4.57 13.27 5.92
C GLY A 342 4.73 14.69 5.35
N GLY A 343 5.93 15.27 5.50
CA GLY A 343 6.48 16.18 4.48
C GLY A 343 6.58 15.53 3.08
N GLU A 344 6.27 14.24 2.97
CA GLU A 344 5.88 13.59 1.72
C GLU A 344 4.45 13.09 1.87
N LYS A 345 3.56 13.59 1.01
CA LYS A 345 2.30 12.91 0.69
C LYS A 345 2.65 11.43 0.52
N PRO A 346 1.92 10.47 1.15
CA PRO A 346 2.06 9.08 0.76
C PRO A 346 1.88 9.13 -0.73
N SER A 347 2.90 8.68 -1.47
CA SER A 347 2.76 8.64 -2.89
C SER A 347 1.51 7.76 -3.08
N SER A 348 0.43 8.42 -3.50
CA SER A 348 -0.32 7.94 -4.64
C SER A 348 0.69 7.17 -5.47
N LYS A 349 0.39 5.93 -5.80
CA LYS A 349 1.04 5.29 -6.93
C LYS A 349 0.81 6.21 -8.13
N THR A 350 1.56 7.31 -8.22
CA THR A 350 1.72 8.16 -9.35
C THR A 350 2.44 7.21 -10.26
N LYS A 351 1.67 6.54 -11.12
CA LYS A 351 2.21 5.95 -12.33
C LYS A 351 3.19 6.99 -12.85
N GLN A 352 4.49 6.70 -12.79
CA GLN A 352 5.52 7.62 -13.27
C GLN A 352 5.11 7.99 -14.69
N ASN A 353 4.82 9.27 -14.91
CA ASN A 353 4.33 9.75 -16.19
C ASN A 353 5.52 10.00 -17.10
N LEU A 354 6.22 8.91 -17.45
CA LEU A 354 7.37 8.93 -18.34
C LEU A 354 6.85 9.08 -19.78
N ILE A 355 7.15 10.22 -20.38
CA ILE A 355 6.85 10.52 -21.78
C ILE A 355 8.09 10.25 -22.64
N GLU A 356 7.87 9.68 -23.83
CA GLU A 356 8.93 9.56 -24.82
C GLU A 356 9.17 10.92 -25.46
N VAL A 357 10.39 11.46 -25.36
CA VAL A 357 10.73 12.78 -25.92
C VAL A 357 11.59 12.68 -27.18
N SER A 358 12.26 11.55 -27.37
CA SER A 358 12.95 11.13 -28.60
C SER A 358 13.07 9.61 -28.63
N GLU A 359 13.47 9.03 -29.77
CA GLU A 359 13.51 7.57 -29.95
C GLU A 359 14.26 6.87 -28.81
N SER A 360 13.57 6.00 -28.07
CA SER A 360 14.13 5.26 -26.93
C SER A 360 14.68 6.15 -25.79
N PHE A 361 14.12 7.35 -25.61
CA PHE A 361 14.46 8.29 -24.54
C PHE A 361 13.20 8.77 -23.82
N PHE A 362 13.13 8.50 -22.53
CA PHE A 362 11.95 8.75 -21.70
C PHE A 362 12.29 9.70 -20.56
N VAL A 363 11.38 10.63 -20.28
CA VAL A 363 11.51 11.65 -19.23
C VAL A 363 10.20 11.77 -18.46
N ASP A 364 10.28 11.92 -17.15
CA ASP A 364 9.15 12.28 -16.33
C ASP A 364 8.67 13.67 -16.74
N ALA A 365 7.39 13.81 -17.07
CA ALA A 365 6.84 15.05 -17.62
C ALA A 365 7.17 16.30 -16.77
N GLU A 366 7.32 16.16 -15.45
CA GLU A 366 7.72 17.23 -14.53
C GLU A 366 9.14 17.77 -14.80
N PHE A 367 10.05 16.94 -15.30
CA PHE A 367 11.47 17.27 -15.51
C PHE A 367 11.82 17.51 -16.97
N LYS A 368 10.85 17.48 -17.88
CA LYS A 368 11.08 17.63 -19.32
C LYS A 368 11.82 18.92 -19.65
N ASP A 369 11.32 20.04 -19.14
CA ASP A 369 11.87 21.36 -19.47
C ASP A 369 13.23 21.55 -18.79
N ALA A 370 13.36 21.16 -17.51
CA ALA A 370 14.62 21.19 -16.77
C ALA A 370 15.75 20.39 -17.45
N LEU A 371 15.48 19.17 -17.92
CA LEU A 371 16.48 18.38 -18.63
C LEU A 371 16.78 18.98 -20.02
N SER A 372 15.78 19.56 -20.69
CA SER A 372 15.98 20.23 -21.97
C SER A 372 16.90 21.45 -21.85
N GLU A 373 16.73 22.27 -20.80
CA GLU A 373 17.59 23.43 -20.50
C GLU A 373 19.04 23.03 -20.26
N LEU A 374 19.27 21.88 -19.64
CA LEU A 374 20.60 21.29 -19.45
C LEU A 374 21.18 20.63 -20.73
N GLY A 375 20.50 20.76 -21.88
CA GLY A 375 20.91 20.15 -23.15
C GLY A 375 20.68 18.62 -23.20
N MET A 376 19.92 18.06 -22.27
CA MET A 376 19.63 16.63 -22.15
C MET A 376 18.27 16.27 -22.77
N SER A 377 18.02 16.71 -24.01
CA SER A 377 16.81 16.40 -24.77
C SER A 377 16.92 15.14 -25.65
N SER A 378 18.11 14.53 -25.72
CA SER A 378 18.40 13.32 -26.49
C SER A 378 19.47 12.47 -25.80
N VAL A 379 19.62 11.20 -26.23
CA VAL A 379 20.68 10.32 -25.71
C VAL A 379 22.05 10.95 -25.93
N GLU A 380 22.31 11.57 -27.09
CA GLU A 380 23.59 12.23 -27.35
C GLU A 380 23.81 13.44 -26.43
N GLY A 381 22.75 14.22 -26.17
CA GLY A 381 22.76 15.32 -25.21
C GLY A 381 23.16 14.87 -23.80
N VAL A 382 22.58 13.76 -23.31
CA VAL A 382 22.93 13.19 -22.01
C VAL A 382 24.38 12.69 -21.94
N PHE A 383 24.93 12.18 -23.04
CA PHE A 383 26.34 11.74 -23.09
C PHE A 383 27.33 12.90 -23.29
N SER A 384 26.87 14.01 -23.86
CA SER A 384 27.65 15.26 -24.00
C SER A 384 27.59 16.13 -22.73
N PHE A 385 26.60 15.89 -21.87
CA PHE A 385 26.46 16.61 -20.60
C PHE A 385 27.71 16.42 -19.72
N SER A 386 28.27 17.55 -19.28
CA SER A 386 29.46 17.63 -18.43
C SER A 386 29.26 18.54 -17.22
N GLY A 387 28.04 19.03 -17.00
CA GLY A 387 27.68 19.80 -15.81
C GLY A 387 27.62 18.91 -14.56
N GLY A 388 27.87 19.49 -13.40
CA GLY A 388 27.77 18.80 -12.10
C GLY A 388 29.05 18.15 -11.60
N GLU A 389 28.93 17.41 -10.50
CA GLU A 389 30.02 16.74 -9.80
C GLU A 389 30.21 15.30 -10.32
N ASN A 390 31.43 14.98 -10.78
CA ASN A 390 31.76 13.63 -11.21
C ASN A 390 32.06 12.72 -10.00
N LEU A 391 31.17 11.75 -9.76
CA LEU A 391 31.25 10.80 -8.64
C LEU A 391 31.93 9.47 -9.04
N THR A 392 32.58 9.42 -10.20
CA THR A 392 33.24 8.21 -10.71
C THR A 392 34.50 7.92 -9.90
N LYS A 393 34.48 6.80 -9.15
CA LYS A 393 35.65 6.34 -8.38
C LYS A 393 36.74 5.82 -9.32
N LYS A 394 38.03 5.96 -8.96
CA LYS A 394 39.19 5.44 -9.73
C LYS A 394 39.12 3.94 -10.08
N ASN A 395 38.32 3.16 -9.36
CA ASN A 395 38.14 1.72 -9.57
C ASN A 395 36.84 1.35 -10.31
N LEU A 396 36.09 2.33 -10.84
CA LEU A 396 34.93 2.07 -11.67
C LEU A 396 35.39 1.59 -13.06
N ALA A 397 34.59 0.76 -13.72
CA ALA A 397 34.91 0.32 -15.07
C ALA A 397 34.82 1.50 -16.05
N GLU A 398 35.75 1.58 -17.00
CA GLU A 398 35.88 2.71 -17.96
C GLU A 398 34.61 2.99 -18.78
N PHE A 399 33.74 2.00 -18.95
CA PHE A 399 32.47 2.14 -19.66
C PHE A 399 31.34 2.76 -18.80
N ARG A 400 31.56 3.09 -17.52
CA ARG A 400 30.52 3.58 -16.60
C ARG A 400 30.92 4.91 -15.99
N GLU A 401 29.97 5.84 -16.00
CA GLU A 401 30.12 7.16 -15.36
C GLU A 401 28.97 7.44 -14.40
N ARG A 402 29.25 8.24 -13.38
CA ARG A 402 28.26 8.72 -12.40
C ARG A 402 28.44 10.21 -12.17
N ILE A 403 27.38 10.98 -12.40
CA ILE A 403 27.39 12.44 -12.26
C ILE A 403 26.23 12.84 -11.34
N GLN A 404 26.49 13.75 -10.41
CA GLN A 404 25.47 14.41 -9.60
C GLN A 404 25.31 15.85 -10.10
N PHE A 405 24.09 16.30 -10.30
CA PHE A 405 23.79 17.66 -10.76
C PHE A 405 22.47 18.15 -10.16
N GLU A 406 22.16 19.43 -10.34
CA GLU A 406 20.94 20.05 -9.82
C GLU A 406 20.12 20.65 -10.96
N THR A 407 18.81 20.65 -10.81
CA THR A 407 17.85 21.32 -11.70
C THR A 407 17.27 22.54 -11.01
N GLU A 408 16.96 23.61 -11.76
CA GLU A 408 16.42 24.85 -11.20
C GLU A 408 14.90 24.77 -10.97
N SER A 409 14.15 24.20 -11.91
CA SER A 409 12.69 24.07 -11.83
C SER A 409 12.21 22.72 -12.41
N PRO A 410 11.86 21.73 -11.57
CA PRO A 410 11.84 21.78 -10.11
C PRO A 410 13.26 21.78 -9.51
N GLY A 411 13.45 22.48 -8.39
CA GLY A 411 14.69 22.55 -7.63
C GLY A 411 15.08 21.22 -6.99
N ARG A 412 15.84 20.36 -7.68
CA ARG A 412 16.14 18.97 -7.24
C ARG A 412 17.58 18.55 -7.53
N THR A 413 18.15 17.73 -6.65
CA THR A 413 19.43 17.05 -6.92
C THR A 413 19.18 15.72 -7.62
N LEU A 414 19.83 15.51 -8.76
CA LEU A 414 19.69 14.33 -9.60
C LEU A 414 21.02 13.57 -9.74
N PHE A 415 20.92 12.27 -9.98
CA PHE A 415 22.05 11.38 -10.25
C PHE A 415 21.92 10.74 -11.62
N LEU A 416 22.86 11.04 -12.51
CA LEU A 416 23.01 10.39 -13.81
C LEU A 416 23.98 9.23 -13.70
N LYS A 417 23.52 8.04 -14.12
CA LYS A 417 24.38 6.89 -14.42
C LYS A 417 24.31 6.65 -15.93
N ARG A 418 25.46 6.71 -16.61
CA ARG A 418 25.53 6.41 -18.05
C ARG A 418 26.58 5.34 -18.34
N TYR A 419 26.33 4.59 -19.42
CA TYR A 419 27.09 3.43 -19.84
C TYR A 419 27.46 3.56 -21.32
N SER A 420 28.76 3.60 -21.64
CA SER A 420 29.31 3.76 -23.00
C SER A 420 30.00 2.48 -23.46
N PHE A 421 29.49 1.82 -24.51
CA PHE A 421 30.07 0.63 -25.12
C PHE A 421 30.40 -0.48 -24.11
N ALA A 422 29.42 -0.82 -23.26
CA ALA A 422 29.64 -1.83 -22.22
C ALA A 422 30.10 -3.17 -22.84
N PRO A 423 31.06 -3.89 -22.24
CA PRO A 423 31.57 -5.12 -22.80
C PRO A 423 30.47 -6.16 -23.04
N VAL A 424 30.55 -6.87 -24.17
CA VAL A 424 29.57 -7.90 -24.58
C VAL A 424 29.26 -8.90 -23.46
N MET A 425 30.28 -9.35 -22.73
CA MET A 425 30.11 -10.30 -21.62
C MET A 425 29.32 -9.72 -20.44
N VAL A 426 29.37 -8.41 -20.21
CA VAL A 426 28.56 -7.74 -19.18
C VAL A 426 27.09 -7.73 -19.62
N GLN A 427 26.84 -7.39 -20.88
CA GLN A 427 25.50 -7.36 -21.46
C GLN A 427 24.85 -8.75 -21.46
N LEU A 428 25.56 -9.80 -21.89
CA LEU A 428 25.07 -11.17 -21.87
C LEU A 428 24.74 -11.65 -20.45
N LYS A 429 25.59 -11.34 -19.46
CA LYS A 429 25.30 -11.64 -18.05
C LYS A 429 24.05 -10.92 -17.57
N ASN A 430 23.83 -9.68 -18.01
CA ASN A 430 22.64 -8.92 -17.69
C ASN A 430 21.39 -9.60 -18.29
N TRP A 431 21.45 -10.01 -19.55
CA TRP A 431 20.33 -10.70 -20.22
C TRP A 431 19.97 -12.02 -19.56
N ILE A 432 20.97 -12.81 -19.14
CA ILE A 432 20.73 -14.05 -18.40
C ILE A 432 20.05 -13.77 -17.05
N SER A 433 20.46 -12.68 -16.37
CA SER A 433 19.95 -12.30 -15.06
C SER A 433 18.49 -11.84 -15.11
N HIS A 434 18.12 -11.10 -16.16
CA HIS A 434 16.77 -10.58 -16.38
C HIS A 434 15.91 -11.46 -17.30
N ARG A 435 16.50 -12.51 -17.90
CA ARG A 435 15.88 -13.46 -18.84
C ARG A 435 15.27 -12.82 -20.09
N LYS A 436 15.78 -11.64 -20.45
CA LYS A 436 15.41 -10.92 -21.66
C LYS A 436 16.55 -10.00 -22.06
N ARG A 437 16.57 -9.59 -23.32
CA ARG A 437 17.52 -8.62 -23.84
C ARG A 437 17.21 -7.25 -23.22
N VAL A 438 17.97 -6.87 -22.19
CA VAL A 438 17.83 -5.59 -21.48
C VAL A 438 19.20 -4.91 -21.36
N ASN A 439 19.22 -3.62 -21.65
CA ASN A 439 20.41 -2.77 -21.50
C ASN A 439 20.66 -2.43 -20.01
N LEU A 440 21.82 -1.86 -19.69
CA LEU A 440 22.20 -1.58 -18.30
C LEU A 440 21.33 -0.52 -17.62
N GLY A 441 20.96 0.56 -18.32
CA GLY A 441 20.09 1.63 -17.80
C GLY A 441 18.66 1.16 -17.52
N ALA A 442 18.05 0.46 -18.49
CA ALA A 442 16.71 -0.11 -18.37
C ALA A 442 16.64 -1.23 -17.33
N ALA A 443 17.73 -1.98 -17.10
CA ALA A 443 17.77 -2.97 -16.02
C ALA A 443 17.63 -2.33 -14.64
N ASP A 444 18.26 -1.15 -14.42
CA ASP A 444 18.08 -0.34 -13.20
C ASP A 444 16.61 0.13 -13.08
N PHE A 445 16.03 0.68 -14.15
CA PHE A 445 14.65 1.19 -14.18
C PHE A 445 13.60 0.09 -13.93
N GLU A 446 13.64 -1.01 -14.69
CA GLU A 446 12.68 -2.10 -14.55
C GLU A 446 12.76 -2.74 -13.17
N THR A 447 13.96 -2.86 -12.61
CA THR A 447 14.13 -3.40 -11.26
C THR A 447 13.55 -2.45 -10.23
N ALA A 448 13.73 -1.13 -10.39
CA ALA A 448 13.07 -0.11 -9.56
C ALA A 448 11.55 -0.23 -9.60
N ALA A 449 10.97 -0.28 -10.81
CA ALA A 449 9.52 -0.40 -11.00
C ALA A 449 8.97 -1.67 -10.34
N ASN A 450 9.59 -2.83 -10.60
CA ASN A 450 9.16 -4.11 -10.02
C ASN A 450 9.30 -4.15 -8.48
N LEU A 451 10.32 -3.49 -7.92
CA LEU A 451 10.53 -3.43 -6.47
C LEU A 451 9.56 -2.45 -5.82
N ALA A 452 9.28 -1.31 -6.45
CA ALA A 452 8.28 -0.36 -6.02
C ALA A 452 6.87 -0.99 -6.01
N GLU A 453 6.50 -1.76 -7.04
CA GLU A 453 5.27 -2.56 -7.07
C GLU A 453 5.20 -3.58 -5.92
N ALA A 454 6.35 -4.13 -5.52
CA ALA A 454 6.48 -5.04 -4.39
C ALA A 454 6.57 -4.32 -3.02
N GLY A 455 6.35 -3.00 -2.97
CA GLY A 455 6.38 -2.21 -1.73
C GLY A 455 7.77 -1.97 -1.16
N ILE A 456 8.80 -1.97 -2.01
CA ILE A 456 10.18 -1.63 -1.66
C ILE A 456 10.49 -0.23 -2.18
N ASN A 457 10.74 0.71 -1.27
CA ASN A 457 11.08 2.07 -1.66
C ASN A 457 12.42 2.10 -2.39
N THR A 458 12.46 2.80 -3.51
CA THR A 458 13.62 2.99 -4.38
C THR A 458 13.68 4.44 -4.86
N PRO A 459 14.85 4.98 -5.25
CA PRO A 459 14.94 6.31 -5.85
C PRO A 459 13.96 6.49 -7.02
N ARG A 460 13.29 7.64 -7.11
CA ARG A 460 12.41 7.99 -8.23
C ARG A 460 13.26 8.04 -9.51
N THR A 461 12.80 7.36 -10.57
CA THR A 461 13.43 7.48 -11.89
C THR A 461 12.86 8.71 -12.57
N VAL A 462 13.76 9.62 -12.98
CA VAL A 462 13.42 10.88 -13.65
C VAL A 462 13.54 10.74 -15.16
N SER A 463 14.54 10.02 -15.63
CA SER A 463 14.72 9.77 -17.06
C SER A 463 15.51 8.50 -17.29
N TYR A 464 15.29 7.84 -18.42
CA TYR A 464 16.17 6.77 -18.90
C TYR A 464 16.16 6.75 -20.43
N GLY A 465 17.22 6.21 -21.01
CA GLY A 465 17.28 6.07 -22.46
C GLY A 465 18.37 5.13 -22.93
N GLN A 466 18.30 4.77 -24.20
CA GLN A 466 19.22 3.81 -24.82
C GLN A 466 19.48 4.12 -26.29
N GLU A 467 20.67 3.73 -26.75
CA GLU A 467 21.03 3.58 -28.16
C GLU A 467 21.51 2.15 -28.39
N MET A 468 20.81 1.43 -29.27
CA MET A 468 21.12 0.04 -29.60
C MET A 468 21.85 -0.06 -30.94
N GLY A 469 22.95 -0.83 -30.98
CA GLY A 469 23.48 -1.35 -32.23
C GLY A 469 22.71 -2.58 -32.71
N LYS A 470 23.15 -3.20 -33.80
CA LYS A 470 22.50 -4.37 -34.40
C LYS A 470 22.24 -5.51 -33.39
N PHE A 471 23.19 -5.76 -32.49
CA PHE A 471 23.11 -6.84 -31.50
C PHE A 471 23.37 -6.43 -30.04
N PHE A 472 24.07 -5.33 -29.78
CA PHE A 472 24.51 -4.94 -28.44
C PHE A 472 24.18 -3.46 -28.16
N GLU A 473 24.07 -3.10 -26.89
CA GLU A 473 23.91 -1.72 -26.45
C GLU A 473 25.18 -0.92 -26.82
N LYS A 474 25.00 0.31 -27.32
CA LYS A 474 26.09 1.26 -27.52
C LYS A 474 26.12 2.27 -26.38
N LYS A 475 24.98 2.87 -26.07
CA LYS A 475 24.82 3.88 -25.02
C LYS A 475 23.56 3.55 -24.22
N SER A 476 23.60 3.66 -22.90
CA SER A 476 22.39 3.67 -22.08
C SER A 476 22.59 4.52 -20.83
N PHE A 477 21.51 5.07 -20.30
CA PHE A 477 21.58 5.86 -19.08
C PHE A 477 20.30 5.75 -18.25
N ILE A 478 20.43 6.15 -16.98
CA ILE A 478 19.32 6.39 -16.08
C ILE A 478 19.63 7.61 -15.20
N VAL A 479 18.64 8.46 -15.01
CA VAL A 479 18.64 9.60 -14.10
C VAL A 479 17.67 9.30 -12.97
N THR A 480 18.14 9.38 -11.72
CA THR A 480 17.32 9.19 -10.54
C THR A 480 17.40 10.40 -9.62
N GLU A 481 16.31 10.72 -8.95
CA GLU A 481 16.28 11.77 -7.94
C GLU A 481 17.08 11.34 -6.69
N LYS A 482 17.75 12.31 -6.05
CA LYS A 482 18.29 12.12 -4.70
C LYS A 482 17.14 11.89 -3.74
N ILE A 483 17.27 10.86 -2.89
CA ILE A 483 16.28 10.61 -1.83
C ILE A 483 16.39 11.76 -0.81
N PRO A 484 15.31 12.52 -0.56
CA PRO A 484 15.32 13.63 0.39
C PRO A 484 15.66 13.15 1.81
N ASP A 485 16.48 13.93 2.52
CA ASP A 485 16.85 13.71 3.92
C ASP A 485 17.29 12.28 4.27
N ALA A 486 17.89 11.56 3.30
CA ALA A 486 18.30 10.18 3.46
C ALA A 486 19.81 9.99 3.34
N GLU A 487 20.35 9.19 4.25
CA GLU A 487 21.74 8.78 4.24
C GLU A 487 21.87 7.26 4.28
N SER A 488 22.96 6.73 3.74
CA SER A 488 23.25 5.30 3.85
C SER A 488 23.49 4.91 5.31
N LEU A 489 23.02 3.75 5.74
CA LEU A 489 23.18 3.26 7.11
C LEU A 489 24.64 3.04 7.54
N GLU A 490 25.57 2.95 6.58
CA GLU A 490 27.01 2.94 6.87
C GLU A 490 27.53 4.31 7.30
N LYS A 491 27.02 5.40 6.70
CA LYS A 491 27.43 6.77 7.00
C LYS A 491 26.79 7.30 8.28
N LYS A 492 25.48 7.07 8.43
CA LYS A 492 24.70 7.62 9.54
C LYS A 492 23.65 6.62 10.00
N LEU A 493 23.72 6.28 11.28
CA LEU A 493 22.67 5.59 12.00
C LEU A 493 21.81 6.61 12.75
N PRO A 494 20.55 6.29 13.08
CA PRO A 494 19.72 7.15 13.93
C PRO A 494 20.37 7.45 15.29
N GLY A 495 20.01 8.58 15.90
CA GLY A 495 20.58 9.05 17.17
C GLY A 495 20.53 8.02 18.31
N CYS A 496 19.51 7.16 18.32
CA CYS A 496 19.35 6.07 19.29
C CYS A 496 20.51 5.03 19.29
N PHE A 497 21.38 5.03 18.28
CA PHE A 497 22.60 4.21 18.23
C PHE A 497 23.85 4.90 18.80
N THR A 498 23.85 6.23 18.89
CA THR A 498 25.00 7.04 19.31
C THR A 498 24.82 7.68 20.68
N GLU A 499 23.57 7.90 21.10
CA GLU A 499 23.23 8.51 22.40
C GLU A 499 23.27 7.50 23.56
N PRO A 500 23.37 7.97 24.82
CA PRO A 500 23.31 7.10 26.00
C PRO A 500 22.03 6.24 26.03
N ALA A 501 22.16 5.04 26.60
CA ALA A 501 21.05 4.09 26.68
C ALA A 501 19.98 4.54 27.70
N THR A 502 19.02 5.33 27.23
CA THR A 502 17.75 5.61 27.93
C THR A 502 16.70 4.56 27.55
N ILE A 503 15.61 4.46 28.31
CA ILE A 503 14.49 3.55 27.99
C ILE A 503 13.91 3.88 26.61
N ASP A 504 13.76 5.17 26.29
CA ASP A 504 13.23 5.64 25.01
C ASP A 504 14.16 5.30 23.85
N ASN A 505 15.48 5.55 23.99
CA ASN A 505 16.48 5.19 22.97
C ASN A 505 16.53 3.68 22.72
N LEU A 506 16.36 2.85 23.77
CA LEU A 506 16.29 1.40 23.61
C LEU A 506 15.02 0.95 22.86
N HIS A 507 13.88 1.60 23.09
CA HIS A 507 12.65 1.34 22.35
C HIS A 507 12.75 1.77 20.89
N GLU A 508 13.27 2.96 20.61
CA GLU A 508 13.50 3.44 19.24
C GLU A 508 14.45 2.52 18.48
N ARG A 509 15.55 2.11 19.10
CA ARG A 509 16.51 1.18 18.52
C ARG A 509 15.88 -0.18 18.22
N LYS A 510 15.02 -0.68 19.12
CA LYS A 510 14.23 -1.90 18.90
C LYS A 510 13.30 -1.75 17.69
N ASN A 511 12.59 -0.63 17.59
CA ASN A 511 11.67 -0.34 16.49
C ASN A 511 12.40 -0.24 15.16
N PHE A 512 13.51 0.50 15.12
CA PHE A 512 14.35 0.62 13.93
C PHE A 512 14.85 -0.73 13.42
N ILE A 513 15.36 -1.59 14.31
CA ILE A 513 15.83 -2.94 13.94
C ILE A 513 14.69 -3.79 13.36
N ASN A 514 13.49 -3.69 13.95
CA ASN A 514 12.32 -4.41 13.47
C ASN A 514 11.87 -3.89 12.09
N GLN A 515 11.88 -2.58 11.87
CA GLN A 515 11.55 -1.99 10.57
C GLN A 515 12.57 -2.38 9.50
N LEU A 516 13.87 -2.31 9.80
CA LEU A 516 14.93 -2.75 8.89
C LEU A 516 14.78 -4.24 8.56
N ALA A 517 14.47 -5.08 9.55
CA ALA A 517 14.22 -6.50 9.35
C ALA A 517 12.99 -6.76 8.46
N SER A 518 11.91 -6.01 8.68
CA SER A 518 10.70 -6.07 7.87
C SER A 518 10.98 -5.64 6.42
N PHE A 519 11.69 -4.54 6.22
CA PHE A 519 12.11 -4.04 4.91
C PHE A 519 12.91 -5.09 4.12
N ILE A 520 13.93 -5.68 4.73
CA ILE A 520 14.72 -6.76 4.11
C ILE A 520 13.90 -8.05 3.93
N GLY A 521 12.96 -8.31 4.83
CA GLY A 521 11.96 -9.37 4.73
C GLY A 521 11.11 -9.23 3.47
N ARG A 522 10.50 -8.06 3.26
CA ARG A 522 9.71 -7.71 2.08
C ARG A 522 10.57 -7.82 0.80
N PHE A 523 11.79 -7.28 0.82
CA PHE A 523 12.71 -7.37 -0.32
C PHE A 523 12.97 -8.84 -0.71
N HIS A 524 13.27 -9.70 0.25
CA HIS A 524 13.50 -11.12 -0.04
C HIS A 524 12.23 -11.91 -0.43
N LYS A 525 11.05 -11.51 0.09
CA LYS A 525 9.75 -12.10 -0.27
C LYS A 525 9.36 -11.80 -1.71
N SER A 526 9.79 -10.66 -2.27
CA SER A 526 9.59 -10.30 -3.70
C SER A 526 10.32 -11.23 -4.70
N GLY A 527 11.09 -12.20 -4.19
CA GLY A 527 11.93 -13.11 -4.98
C GLY A 527 13.27 -12.51 -5.39
N TYR A 528 13.50 -11.21 -5.18
CA TYR A 528 14.76 -10.55 -5.47
C TYR A 528 15.84 -10.87 -4.43
N ARG A 529 17.09 -10.84 -4.89
CA ARG A 529 18.33 -10.88 -4.10
C ARG A 529 19.24 -9.79 -4.60
N HIS A 530 20.07 -9.26 -3.73
CA HIS A 530 20.99 -8.18 -4.09
C HIS A 530 22.42 -8.69 -4.05
N ARG A 531 23.16 -8.56 -5.16
CA ARG A 531 24.53 -9.12 -5.27
C ARG A 531 25.50 -8.56 -4.24
N ASP A 532 25.16 -7.43 -3.61
CA ASP A 532 26.02 -6.71 -2.68
C ASP A 532 25.27 -6.01 -1.53
N LEU A 533 24.44 -6.74 -0.78
CA LEU A 533 23.53 -6.16 0.22
C LEU A 533 24.26 -5.75 1.52
N TYR A 534 25.04 -4.67 1.46
CA TYR A 534 25.67 -4.04 2.63
C TYR A 534 24.87 -2.82 3.12
N LEU A 535 25.12 -2.38 4.35
CA LEU A 535 24.49 -1.18 4.93
C LEU A 535 24.67 0.09 4.08
N CYS A 536 25.74 0.19 3.29
CA CYS A 536 25.95 1.32 2.38
C CYS A 536 24.94 1.39 1.22
N HIS A 537 24.22 0.31 0.93
CA HIS A 537 23.19 0.25 -0.11
C HIS A 537 21.76 0.41 0.43
N ILE A 538 21.63 0.61 1.75
CA ILE A 538 20.35 0.86 2.41
C ILE A 538 20.38 2.27 2.92
N PHE A 539 19.47 3.10 2.43
CA PHE A 539 19.29 4.47 2.85
C PHE A 539 18.15 4.55 3.85
N TYR A 540 18.27 5.47 4.81
CA TYR A 540 17.23 5.75 5.78
C TYR A 540 16.93 7.24 5.79
N SER A 541 15.68 7.60 5.54
CA SER A 541 15.21 8.98 5.47
C SER A 541 14.89 9.54 6.86
N GLY A 542 14.90 10.88 6.98
CA GLY A 542 14.38 11.58 8.15
C GLY A 542 12.90 11.29 8.45
N SER A 543 12.13 10.88 7.44
CA SER A 543 10.73 10.43 7.59
C SER A 543 10.59 9.01 8.17
N GLY A 544 11.69 8.30 8.39
CA GLY A 544 11.70 6.98 8.99
C GLY A 544 11.54 5.82 8.00
N GLU A 545 11.78 6.06 6.71
CA GLU A 545 11.63 5.07 5.65
C GLU A 545 12.98 4.50 5.17
N PHE A 546 12.96 3.25 4.71
CA PHE A 546 14.14 2.58 4.15
C PHE A 546 14.06 2.53 2.63
N TYR A 547 15.16 2.88 1.96
CA TYR A 547 15.29 2.80 0.51
C TYR A 547 16.43 1.88 0.10
N LEU A 548 16.22 1.12 -0.98
CA LEU A 548 17.27 0.29 -1.58
C LEU A 548 17.86 1.01 -2.80
N ILE A 549 19.19 1.09 -2.87
CA ILE A 549 19.93 1.67 -4.00
C ILE A 549 20.80 0.63 -4.72
N ASP A 550 21.41 1.03 -5.84
CA ASP A 550 22.22 0.17 -6.75
C ASP A 550 21.45 -1.03 -7.31
N LEU A 551 20.25 -0.77 -7.84
CA LEU A 551 19.27 -1.76 -8.27
C LEU A 551 19.73 -2.66 -9.43
N ALA A 552 20.72 -2.26 -10.22
CA ALA A 552 21.36 -3.08 -11.24
C ALA A 552 22.03 -4.35 -10.65
N ARG A 553 22.21 -4.39 -9.32
CA ARG A 553 22.69 -5.56 -8.59
C ARG A 553 21.57 -6.41 -8.01
N ALA A 554 20.33 -5.94 -8.03
CA ALA A 554 19.17 -6.74 -7.65
C ALA A 554 18.71 -7.62 -8.81
N PHE A 555 18.43 -8.89 -8.52
CA PHE A 555 18.02 -9.88 -9.53
C PHE A 555 17.20 -11.02 -8.89
N ARG A 556 16.45 -11.77 -9.70
CA ARG A 556 15.61 -12.91 -9.25
C ARG A 556 16.24 -14.28 -9.59
N PRO A 557 17.02 -14.90 -8.68
CA PRO A 557 17.68 -16.19 -8.96
C PRO A 557 16.66 -17.34 -9.10
N LYS A 558 16.77 -18.13 -10.18
CA LYS A 558 16.02 -19.41 -10.35
C LYS A 558 16.60 -20.54 -9.51
N VAL A 559 17.92 -20.64 -9.50
CA VAL A 559 18.67 -21.72 -8.84
C VAL A 559 19.49 -21.10 -7.71
N PHE A 560 19.68 -21.86 -6.63
CA PHE A 560 20.43 -21.42 -5.45
C PHE A 560 19.88 -20.17 -4.75
N SER A 561 18.56 -19.95 -4.79
CA SER A 561 17.92 -18.80 -4.11
C SER A 561 18.29 -18.71 -2.62
N GLU A 562 18.38 -19.85 -1.93
CA GLU A 562 18.83 -19.90 -0.53
C GLU A 562 20.29 -19.46 -0.37
N ARG A 563 21.19 -19.85 -1.29
CA ARG A 563 22.61 -19.43 -1.26
C ARG A 563 22.75 -17.92 -1.38
N TYR A 564 21.95 -17.29 -2.25
CA TYR A 564 21.95 -15.84 -2.40
C TYR A 564 21.31 -15.16 -1.19
N ARG A 565 20.21 -15.70 -0.64
CA ARG A 565 19.64 -15.21 0.63
C ARG A 565 20.67 -15.24 1.77
N ILE A 566 21.43 -16.34 1.90
CA ILE A 566 22.51 -16.46 2.90
C ILE A 566 23.59 -15.42 2.65
N LYS A 567 23.95 -15.17 1.39
CA LYS A 567 24.96 -14.17 1.03
C LYS A 567 24.49 -12.77 1.43
N ASP A 568 23.27 -12.39 1.09
CA ASP A 568 22.69 -11.08 1.35
C ASP A 568 22.65 -10.79 2.86
N ILE A 569 22.11 -11.73 3.65
CA ILE A 569 22.08 -11.59 5.12
C ILE A 569 23.49 -11.61 5.72
N ALA A 570 24.43 -12.37 5.14
CA ALA A 570 25.82 -12.35 5.59
C ALA A 570 26.52 -11.04 5.28
N GLN A 571 26.18 -10.36 4.18
CA GLN A 571 26.71 -9.04 3.82
C GLN A 571 26.19 -7.97 4.78
N LEU A 572 24.89 -7.96 5.07
CA LEU A 572 24.32 -7.07 6.10
C LEU A 572 24.96 -7.31 7.46
N TYR A 573 25.06 -8.58 7.87
CA TYR A 573 25.73 -8.96 9.11
C TYR A 573 27.19 -8.50 9.14
N TYR A 574 27.90 -8.60 8.02
CA TYR A 574 29.31 -8.23 7.88
C TYR A 574 29.54 -6.71 7.96
N SER A 575 28.69 -5.92 7.33
CA SER A 575 28.80 -4.44 7.33
C SER A 575 28.25 -3.80 8.60
N ALA A 576 27.50 -4.53 9.43
CA ALA A 576 26.97 -4.01 10.69
C ALA A 576 28.07 -4.01 11.78
N PRO A 577 28.50 -2.85 12.32
CA PRO A 577 29.54 -2.80 13.34
C PRO A 577 29.06 -3.37 14.68
N LYS A 578 29.91 -4.12 15.39
CA LYS A 578 29.53 -4.74 16.68
C LYS A 578 29.21 -3.69 17.76
N LYS A 579 29.88 -2.53 17.73
CA LYS A 579 29.62 -1.38 18.61
C LYS A 579 28.14 -0.98 18.61
N TYR A 580 27.50 -1.00 17.44
CA TYR A 580 26.12 -0.59 17.24
C TYR A 580 25.13 -1.77 17.11
N PHE A 581 25.61 -2.97 16.77
CA PHE A 581 24.77 -4.13 16.57
C PHE A 581 25.32 -5.33 17.37
N SER A 582 24.88 -5.41 18.62
CA SER A 582 25.16 -6.49 19.56
C SER A 582 24.56 -7.83 19.10
N ARG A 583 24.91 -8.92 19.81
CA ARG A 583 24.34 -10.25 19.56
C ARG A 583 22.83 -10.27 19.73
N THR A 584 22.31 -9.55 20.73
CA THR A 584 20.88 -9.44 21.03
C THR A 584 20.13 -8.76 19.89
N GLU A 585 20.68 -7.67 19.36
CA GLU A 585 20.07 -6.92 18.26
C GLU A 585 20.08 -7.70 16.96
N ARG A 586 21.17 -8.41 16.67
CA ARG A 586 21.25 -9.30 15.50
C ARG A 586 20.24 -10.45 15.60
N MET A 587 20.01 -10.95 16.81
CA MET A 587 18.99 -11.96 17.04
C MET A 587 17.59 -11.40 16.84
N ARG A 588 17.32 -10.20 17.38
CA ARG A 588 16.06 -9.48 17.19
C ARG A 588 15.77 -9.21 15.71
N PHE A 589 16.77 -8.71 14.97
CA PHE A 589 16.68 -8.54 13.53
C PHE A 589 16.26 -9.85 12.85
N TYR A 590 16.92 -10.96 13.18
CA TYR A 590 16.61 -12.23 12.53
C TYR A 590 15.19 -12.73 12.86
N LEU A 591 14.76 -12.64 14.12
CA LEU A 591 13.41 -13.00 14.56
C LEU A 591 12.33 -12.16 13.86
N ALA A 592 12.52 -10.84 13.80
CA ALA A 592 11.63 -9.95 13.06
C ALA A 592 11.65 -10.23 11.55
N TYR A 593 12.82 -10.56 10.99
CA TYR A 593 12.99 -10.88 9.56
C TYR A 593 12.23 -12.14 9.14
N ILE A 594 12.16 -13.15 10.02
CA ILE A 594 11.36 -14.37 9.77
C ILE A 594 9.91 -14.25 10.24
N GLY A 595 9.57 -13.21 11.01
CA GLY A 595 8.24 -13.03 11.60
C GLY A 595 7.89 -14.06 12.69
N SER A 596 8.87 -14.46 13.50
CA SER A 596 8.69 -15.46 14.58
C SER A 596 9.28 -14.98 15.90
N GLU A 597 8.68 -15.40 17.01
CA GLU A 597 9.18 -15.12 18.35
C GLU A 597 10.28 -16.10 18.79
N LYS A 598 10.38 -17.28 18.15
CA LYS A 598 11.32 -18.34 18.51
C LYS A 598 12.04 -18.90 17.28
N LEU A 599 13.28 -19.34 17.47
CA LEU A 599 14.07 -20.00 16.43
C LEU A 599 13.70 -21.49 16.30
N SER A 600 13.45 -21.94 15.08
CA SER A 600 13.42 -23.37 14.74
C SER A 600 14.84 -23.97 14.67
N SER A 601 14.93 -25.30 14.50
CA SER A 601 16.19 -25.98 14.16
C SER A 601 16.80 -25.47 12.85
N ASP A 602 15.94 -25.23 11.86
CA ASP A 602 16.35 -24.79 10.52
C ASP A 602 16.88 -23.36 10.55
N ASP A 603 16.28 -22.50 11.38
CA ASP A 603 16.76 -21.15 11.63
C ASP A 603 18.16 -21.13 12.23
N LYS A 604 18.41 -22.00 13.23
CA LYS A 604 19.73 -22.13 13.84
C LYS A 604 20.76 -22.57 12.80
N ALA A 605 20.39 -23.52 11.93
CA ALA A 605 21.24 -23.97 10.83
C ALA A 605 21.53 -22.84 9.82
N PHE A 606 20.50 -22.07 9.44
CA PHE A 606 20.61 -20.92 8.54
C PHE A 606 21.53 -19.84 9.11
N ILE A 607 21.33 -19.43 10.37
CA ILE A 607 22.21 -18.49 11.08
C ILE A 607 23.66 -19.00 11.09
N GLY A 608 23.86 -20.31 11.30
CA GLY A 608 25.18 -20.94 11.22
C GLY A 608 25.83 -20.78 9.82
N LYS A 609 25.06 -20.96 8.74
CA LYS A 609 25.53 -20.71 7.36
C LYS A 609 25.89 -19.23 7.15
N VAL A 610 25.05 -18.30 7.60
CA VAL A 610 25.29 -16.84 7.53
C VAL A 610 26.60 -16.46 8.24
N LYS A 611 26.78 -16.89 9.50
CA LYS A 611 27.99 -16.58 10.28
C LYS A 611 29.25 -17.15 9.63
N ARG A 612 29.21 -18.37 9.08
CA ARG A 612 30.35 -18.96 8.35
C ARG A 612 30.68 -18.16 7.09
N LYS A 613 29.66 -17.70 6.36
CA LYS A 613 29.85 -16.86 5.18
C LYS A 613 30.47 -15.50 5.53
N ALA A 614 29.97 -14.83 6.55
CA ALA A 614 30.52 -13.56 7.04
C ALA A 614 31.99 -13.71 7.50
N ARG A 615 32.33 -14.76 8.25
CA ARG A 615 33.73 -15.06 8.63
C ARG A 615 34.64 -15.32 7.44
N ARG A 616 34.12 -15.94 6.37
CA ARG A 616 34.89 -16.13 5.13
C ARG A 616 35.19 -14.80 4.46
N MET A 617 34.24 -13.87 4.47
CA MET A 617 34.44 -12.51 3.96
C MET A 617 35.49 -11.76 4.79
N ALA A 618 35.43 -11.88 6.11
CA ALA A 618 36.44 -11.33 7.03
C ALA A 618 37.86 -11.78 6.71
N ARG A 619 38.06 -13.10 6.61
CA ARG A 619 39.38 -13.66 6.31
C ARG A 619 39.91 -13.22 4.95
N HIS A 620 39.02 -13.07 3.97
CA HIS A 620 39.37 -12.54 2.66
C HIS A 620 39.85 -11.08 2.77
N ASP A 621 39.13 -10.23 3.50
CA ASP A 621 39.50 -8.82 3.65
C ASP A 621 40.80 -8.63 4.44
N VAL A 622 41.02 -9.39 5.52
CA VAL A 622 42.30 -9.43 6.25
C VAL A 622 43.45 -9.86 5.32
N LYS A 623 43.26 -10.90 4.52
CA LYS A 623 44.26 -11.38 3.55
C LYS A 623 44.65 -10.29 2.53
N HIS A 624 43.74 -9.37 2.24
CA HIS A 624 43.95 -8.25 1.32
C HIS A 624 44.26 -6.91 2.03
N GLY A 625 44.62 -6.94 3.32
CA GLY A 625 45.02 -5.76 4.08
C GLY A 625 43.88 -4.77 4.36
N ARG A 626 42.62 -5.19 4.26
CA ARG A 626 41.43 -4.35 4.53
C ARG A 626 40.93 -4.56 5.95
N GLY A 627 40.48 -3.49 6.60
CA GLY A 627 39.83 -3.55 7.91
C GLY A 627 38.52 -4.36 7.85
N VAL A 628 38.20 -5.06 8.95
CA VAL A 628 36.99 -5.88 9.04
C VAL A 628 35.95 -5.15 9.93
N PRO A 629 34.83 -4.68 9.38
CA PRO A 629 33.88 -3.83 10.11
C PRO A 629 33.22 -4.47 11.33
N PHE A 630 33.23 -5.81 11.42
CA PHE A 630 32.52 -6.57 12.46
C PHE A 630 33.44 -7.33 13.43
N SER A 631 34.78 -7.29 13.27
CA SER A 631 35.71 -8.17 14.00
C SER A 631 36.15 -7.70 15.38
N ASP A 632 35.84 -6.47 15.78
CA ASP A 632 36.10 -5.99 17.14
C ASP A 632 34.88 -6.25 18.04
#